data_AF-A0A5S9MHZ9-F1
#
_entry.id   AF-A0A5S9MHZ9-F1
#
_cell.length_a   1.000
_cell.length_b   1.000
_cell.length_c   1.000
_cell.angle_alpha   90.00
_cell.angle_beta   90.00
_cell.angle_gamma   90.00
#
_symmetry.space_group_name_H-M   'P 1'
#
loop_
_entity.id
_entity.type
_entity.pdbx_description
1 polymer ?
#
loop_
_entity_poly.entity_id
_entity_poly.type
_entity_poly.pdbx_seq_one_letter_code
_entity_poly.pdbx_strand_id
1 'polypeptide(L)'
;MLYNKLLGEIKVLYKQEYEIGKYAIRYVKERLGVELPDDEAGYVALHIHTAKMNTESMKKPVKYTTMIKEMIEHIERYFFSIQLMRIVFPISGL
;
A
#
# COMPACT_ATOMS: atom_id res chain seq x y z
N MET A 1 -9.19 25.25 -5.86
CA MET A 1 -9.52 24.27 -4.81
C MET A 1 -8.69 23.03 -5.08
N LEU A 2 -7.82 22.63 -4.14
CA LEU A 2 -6.97 21.45 -4.27
C LEU A 2 -7.84 20.21 -4.10
N TYR A 3 -8.16 19.57 -5.22
CA TYR A 3 -8.95 18.33 -5.25
C TYR A 3 -8.00 17.13 -5.22
N ASN A 4 -8.09 16.32 -4.19
CA ASN A 4 -7.31 15.10 -4.03
C ASN A 4 -8.06 13.93 -4.66
N LYS A 5 -7.67 13.62 -5.91
CA LYS A 5 -8.21 12.47 -6.68
C LYS A 5 -8.05 11.12 -5.97
N LEU A 6 -7.16 11.01 -4.98
CA LEU A 6 -6.83 9.78 -4.25
C LEU A 6 -7.36 9.77 -2.81
N LEU A 7 -8.24 10.73 -2.46
CA LEU A 7 -8.72 10.86 -1.08
C LEU A 7 -9.42 9.59 -0.58
N GLY A 8 -10.12 8.88 -1.46
CA GLY A 8 -10.78 7.60 -1.12
C GLY A 8 -9.77 6.53 -0.73
N GLU A 9 -8.74 6.35 -1.55
CA GLU A 9 -7.66 5.40 -1.33
C GLU A 9 -6.87 5.74 -0.07
N ILE A 10 -6.58 7.02 0.16
CA ILE A 10 -5.86 7.48 1.36
C ILE A 10 -6.65 7.17 2.63
N LYS A 11 -7.96 7.39 2.64
CA LYS A 11 -8.84 7.09 3.78
C LYS A 11 -8.83 5.60 4.14
N VAL A 12 -8.71 4.73 3.14
CA VAL A 12 -8.70 3.26 3.32
C VAL A 12 -7.31 2.76 3.72
N LEU A 13 -6.27 3.15 2.98
CA LEU A 13 -4.91 2.64 3.13
C LEU A 13 -4.17 3.24 4.33
N TYR A 14 -4.41 4.52 4.64
CA TYR A 14 -3.68 5.29 5.64
C TYR A 14 -4.62 5.90 6.68
N LYS A 15 -5.58 5.09 7.15
CA LYS A 15 -6.66 5.54 8.05
C LYS A 15 -6.15 6.30 9.28
N GLN A 16 -5.09 5.81 9.91
CA GLN A 16 -4.52 6.46 11.10
C GLN A 16 -3.92 7.82 10.77
N GLU A 17 -3.12 7.91 9.70
CA GLU A 17 -2.54 9.15 9.22
C GLU A 17 -3.60 10.16 8.77
N TYR A 18 -4.69 9.68 8.18
CA TYR A 18 -5.81 10.53 7.78
C TYR A 18 -6.56 11.14 8.97
N GLU A 19 -6.77 10.39 10.06
CA GLU A 19 -7.34 10.95 11.28
C GLU A 19 -6.43 12.02 11.91
N ILE A 20 -5.10 11.82 11.85
CA ILE A 20 -4.12 12.84 12.27
C ILE A 20 -4.20 14.07 11.35
N GLY A 21 -4.33 13.87 10.04
CA GLY A 21 -4.53 14.96 9.07
C GLY A 21 -5.79 15.77 9.36
N LYS A 22 -6.91 15.12 9.67
CA LYS A 22 -8.15 15.80 10.08
C LYS A 22 -7.98 16.59 11.37
N TYR A 23 -7.25 16.04 12.34
CA TYR A 23 -6.92 16.77 13.55
C TYR A 23 -6.07 18.02 13.24
N ALA A 24 -5.05 17.89 12.38
CA ALA A 24 -4.17 18.99 12.01
C ALA A 24 -4.93 20.15 11.34
N ILE A 25 -5.84 19.88 10.40
CA ILE A 25 -6.62 20.94 9.75
C ILE A 25 -7.59 21.64 10.72
N ARG A 26 -8.17 20.91 11.69
CA ARG A 26 -8.98 21.53 12.76
C ARG A 26 -8.14 22.41 13.65
N TYR A 27 -6.95 21.95 14.03
CA TYR A 27 -6.01 22.73 14.83
C TYR A 27 -5.57 24.01 14.11
N VAL A 28 -5.35 23.96 12.79
CA VAL A 28 -5.07 25.15 11.97
C VAL A 28 -6.24 26.15 12.03
N LYS A 29 -7.48 25.67 11.90
CA LYS A 29 -8.69 26.50 12.01
C LYS A 29 -8.77 27.17 13.38
N GLU A 30 -8.52 26.44 14.46
CA GLU A 30 -8.55 26.98 15.83
C GLU A 30 -7.48 28.05 16.06
N ARG A 31 -6.29 27.90 15.46
CA ARG A 31 -5.14 28.78 15.72
C ARG A 31 -5.11 30.00 14.81
N LEU A 32 -5.52 29.84 13.56
CA LEU A 32 -5.37 30.86 12.51
C LEU A 32 -6.70 31.36 11.96
N GLY A 33 -7.83 30.74 12.34
CA GLY A 33 -9.16 31.08 11.81
C GLY A 33 -9.36 30.68 10.35
N VAL A 34 -8.41 29.94 9.75
CA VAL A 34 -8.45 29.52 8.35
C VAL A 34 -9.08 28.14 8.24
N GLU A 35 -10.12 28.01 7.42
CA GLU A 35 -10.75 26.74 7.11
C GLU A 35 -10.12 26.10 5.88
N LEU A 36 -9.54 24.91 6.07
CA LEU A 36 -8.94 24.12 5.01
C LEU A 36 -9.91 23.03 4.54
N PRO A 37 -9.94 22.70 3.23
CA PRO A 37 -10.77 21.61 2.73
C PRO A 37 -10.24 20.25 3.22
N ASP A 38 -11.14 19.26 3.29
CA ASP A 38 -10.83 17.89 3.72
C ASP A 38 -9.75 17.20 2.88
N ASP A 39 -9.57 17.63 1.63
CA ASP A 39 -8.50 17.20 0.73
C ASP A 39 -7.10 17.43 1.32
N GLU A 40 -6.92 18.51 2.10
CA GLU A 40 -5.66 18.82 2.78
C GLU A 40 -5.32 17.80 3.87
N ALA A 41 -6.33 17.24 4.56
CA ALA A 41 -6.10 16.14 5.49
C ALA A 41 -5.50 14.92 4.78
N GLY A 42 -5.86 14.69 3.51
CA GLY A 42 -5.26 13.66 2.67
C GLY A 42 -3.79 13.90 2.37
N TYR A 43 -3.40 15.15 2.06
CA TYR A 43 -2.00 15.51 1.85
C TYR A 43 -1.17 15.42 3.13
N VAL A 44 -1.70 15.89 4.27
CA VAL A 44 -1.04 15.74 5.58
C VAL A 44 -0.82 14.26 5.90
N ALA A 45 -1.80 13.40 5.64
CA ALA A 45 -1.68 11.96 5.85
C ALA A 45 -0.53 11.35 5.03
N LEU A 46 -0.42 11.71 3.74
CA LEU A 46 0.66 11.25 2.87
C LEU A 46 2.05 11.70 3.33
N HIS A 47 2.17 12.96 3.81
CA HIS A 47 3.43 13.45 4.37
C HIS A 47 3.84 12.68 5.62
N ILE A 48 2.89 12.39 6.52
CA ILE A 48 3.14 11.58 7.72
C ILE A 48 3.57 10.16 7.34
N HIS A 49 2.86 9.53 6.41
CA HIS A 49 3.19 8.18 5.93
C HIS A 49 4.60 8.15 5.33
N THR A 50 4.93 9.11 4.47
CA THR A 50 6.26 9.22 3.86
C THR A 50 7.35 9.44 4.91
N ALA A 51 7.10 10.25 5.93
CA ALA A 51 8.03 10.46 7.04
C ALA A 51 8.28 9.17 7.83
N LYS A 52 7.22 8.41 8.16
CA LYS A 52 7.33 7.09 8.80
C LYS A 52 8.12 6.10 7.95
N MET A 53 7.83 6.05 6.65
CA MET A 53 8.57 5.19 5.73
C MET A 53 10.03 5.57 5.66
N ASN A 54 10.38 6.86 5.59
CA ASN A 54 11.79 7.29 5.60
C ASN A 54 12.52 6.88 6.88
N THR A 55 11.86 6.89 8.04
CA THR A 55 12.45 6.36 9.28
C THR A 55 12.57 4.83 9.33
N GLU A 56 11.76 4.08 8.57
CA GLU A 56 11.80 2.61 8.47
C GLU A 56 12.53 2.08 7.22
N SER A 57 12.93 2.98 6.32
CA SER A 57 13.27 2.73 4.90
C SER A 57 14.47 1.83 4.69
N MET A 58 15.34 1.64 5.69
CA MET A 58 16.47 0.73 5.54
C MET A 58 16.10 -0.75 5.68
N LYS A 59 14.90 -1.12 6.19
CA LYS A 59 14.57 -2.53 6.51
C LYS A 59 13.43 -3.15 5.69
N LYS A 60 12.53 -2.35 5.11
CA LYS A 60 11.31 -2.86 4.45
C LYS A 60 11.46 -3.25 2.96
N PRO A 61 12.20 -2.51 2.10
CA PRO A 61 12.28 -2.82 0.67
C PRO A 61 12.81 -4.23 0.40
N VAL A 62 13.87 -4.64 1.13
CA VAL A 62 14.48 -5.97 1.02
C VAL A 62 13.49 -7.07 1.37
N LYS A 63 12.66 -6.87 2.41
CA LYS A 63 11.66 -7.86 2.83
C LYS A 63 10.59 -8.06 1.75
N TYR A 64 10.11 -6.98 1.13
CA TYR A 64 9.11 -7.07 0.06
C TYR A 64 9.68 -7.73 -1.20
N THR A 65 10.91 -7.39 -1.60
CA THR A 65 11.56 -8.04 -2.75
C THR A 65 11.79 -9.53 -2.50
N THR A 66 12.14 -9.93 -1.28
CA THR A 66 12.29 -11.34 -0.91
C THR A 66 10.95 -12.07 -0.97
N MET A 67 9.87 -11.48 -0.44
CA MET A 67 8.53 -12.08 -0.51
C MET A 67 8.04 -12.24 -1.95
N ILE A 68 8.25 -11.24 -2.81
CA ILE A 68 7.87 -11.33 -4.23
C ILE A 68 8.66 -12.46 -4.91
N LYS A 69 9.97 -12.57 -4.64
CA LYS A 69 10.81 -13.65 -5.16
C LYS A 69 10.32 -15.03 -4.71
N GLU A 70 10.00 -15.20 -3.42
CA GLU A 70 9.47 -16.44 -2.86
C GLU A 70 8.11 -16.84 -3.48
N MET A 71 7.26 -15.85 -3.79
CA MET A 71 5.98 -16.09 -4.48
C MET A 71 6.20 -16.56 -5.91
N ILE A 72 7.08 -15.90 -6.67
CA ILE A 72 7.42 -16.27 -8.05
C ILE A 72 7.97 -17.71 -8.06
N GLU A 73 8.92 -18.02 -7.18
CA GLU A 73 9.49 -19.36 -7.08
C GLU A 73 8.44 -20.42 -6.74
N HIS A 74 7.45 -20.10 -5.90
CA HIS A 74 6.34 -21.01 -5.61
C HIS A 74 5.45 -21.26 -6.82
N ILE A 75 5.10 -20.20 -7.56
CA ILE A 75 4.29 -20.30 -8.77
C ILE A 75 5.02 -21.13 -9.82
N GLU A 76 6.32 -20.89 -10.03
CA GLU A 76 7.15 -21.65 -10.97
C GLU A 76 7.25 -23.13 -10.59
N ARG A 77 7.48 -23.45 -9.31
CA ARG A 77 7.50 -24.85 -8.83
C ARG A 77 6.17 -25.55 -9.08
N TYR A 78 5.05 -24.87 -8.82
CA TYR A 78 3.73 -25.43 -9.03
C TYR A 78 3.41 -25.61 -10.52
N PHE A 79 3.84 -24.68 -11.37
CA PHE A 79 3.68 -24.80 -12.81
C PHE A 79 4.52 -25.97 -13.36
N PHE A 80 5.77 -26.12 -12.90
CA PHE A 80 6.63 -27.23 -13.28
C PHE A 80 6.06 -28.58 -12.83
N SER A 81 5.48 -28.67 -11.62
CA SER A 81 4.87 -29.92 -11.14
C SER A 81 3.65 -30.32 -11.97
N ILE A 82 2.83 -29.36 -12.41
CA ILE A 82 1.70 -29.62 -13.32
C ILE A 82 2.20 -30.12 -14.68
N GLN A 83 3.22 -29.47 -15.26
CA GLN A 83 3.80 -29.91 -16.53
C GLN A 83 4.40 -31.32 -16.42
N LEU A 84 5.11 -31.61 -15.32
CA LEU A 84 5.67 -32.93 -15.06
C LEU A 84 4.57 -34.00 -14.92
N MET A 85 3.50 -33.71 -14.16
CA MET A 85 2.36 -34.62 -14.01
C MET A 85 1.70 -34.94 -15.36
N ARG A 86 1.58 -33.95 -16.25
CA ARG A 86 1.03 -34.12 -17.60
C ARG A 86 1.93 -34.94 -18.54
N ILE A 87 3.25 -34.95 -18.31
CA ILE A 87 4.22 -35.77 -19.06
C ILE A 87 4.26 -37.20 -18.53
N VAL A 88 4.26 -37.38 -17.20
CA VAL A 88 4.39 -38.69 -16.53
C VAL A 88 3.09 -39.49 -16.59
N PHE A 89 1.94 -38.81 -16.56
CA PHE A 89 0.62 -39.41 -16.76
C PHE A 89 0.02 -38.84 -18.05
N PRO A 90 0.48 -39.29 -19.23
CA PRO A 90 -0.26 -39.01 -20.45
C PRO A 90 -1.65 -39.61 -20.24
N ILE A 91 -2.66 -38.75 -20.33
CA ILE A 91 -4.09 -39.05 -20.17
C ILE A 91 -4.31 -40.46 -20.72
N SER A 92 -4.56 -41.41 -19.82
CA SER A 92 -4.87 -42.79 -20.19
C SER A 92 -6.04 -42.73 -21.16
N GLY A 93 -5.73 -42.97 -22.42
CA GLY A 93 -6.72 -43.03 -23.49
C GLY A 93 -7.77 -44.08 -23.16
N LEU A 94 -8.99 -43.79 -23.62
CA LEU A 94 -10.01 -44.80 -23.88
C LEU A 94 -9.44 -46.06 -24.54
#